data_AF-A0A941IHT3-F1
#
_entry.id   AF-A0A941IHT3-F1
#
_cell.length_a   1.000
_cell.length_b   1.000
_cell.length_c   1.000
_cell.angle_alpha   90.00
_cell.angle_beta   90.00
_cell.angle_gamma   90.00
#
_symmetry.space_group_name_H-M   'P 1'
#
loop_
_entity.id
_entity.type
_entity.pdbx_description
1 polymer ?
#
loop_
_entity_poly.entity_id
_entity_poly.type
_entity_poly.pdbx_seq_one_letter_code
_entity_poly.pdbx_strand_id
1 'polypeptide(L)'
;MARRTGASAKALALTKATEAVARRDAERIEREKRLAATLAEYFHAQGEADRIRAAADEAAAPFDAAMCAAIHGLEALGETRRGIASLTGLPLCRVREQLAEHAAQGSQ
;
A
#
# COMPACT_ATOMS: atom_id res chain seq x y z
N MET A 1 39.21 -56.94 21.50
CA MET A 1 39.28 -56.12 20.26
C MET A 1 38.00 -55.35 19.91
N ALA A 2 36.96 -55.26 20.77
CA ALA A 2 35.65 -54.67 20.40
C ALA A 2 35.47 -53.15 20.68
N ARG A 3 36.39 -52.47 21.38
CA ARG A 3 36.18 -51.07 21.82
C ARG A 3 36.55 -50.01 20.78
N ARG A 4 37.42 -50.33 19.80
CA ARG A 4 37.92 -49.36 18.80
C ARG A 4 36.92 -49.06 17.69
N THR A 5 36.09 -50.04 17.33
CA THR A 5 35.03 -49.91 16.31
C THR A 5 33.83 -49.10 16.79
N GLY A 6 33.43 -49.24 18.07
CA GLY A 6 32.35 -48.44 18.66
C GLY A 6 32.66 -46.94 18.76
N ALA A 7 33.91 -46.57 19.03
CA ALA A 7 34.36 -45.18 19.07
C ALA A 7 34.34 -44.53 17.66
N SER A 8 34.74 -45.28 16.63
CA SER A 8 34.71 -44.81 15.23
C SER A 8 33.28 -44.67 14.70
N ALA A 9 32.38 -45.61 15.02
CA ALA A 9 30.97 -45.51 14.65
C ALA A 9 30.26 -44.33 15.32
N LYS A 10 30.56 -44.06 16.60
CA LYS A 10 30.03 -42.90 17.33
C LYS A 10 30.54 -41.58 16.75
N ALA A 11 31.81 -41.50 16.37
CA ALA A 11 32.38 -40.32 15.72
C ALA A 11 31.72 -40.04 14.36
N LEU A 12 31.52 -41.07 13.53
CA LEU A 12 30.83 -40.94 12.24
C LEU A 12 29.35 -40.54 12.40
N ALA A 13 28.67 -41.08 13.43
CA ALA A 13 27.29 -40.70 13.72
C ALA A 13 27.21 -39.22 14.15
N LEU A 14 28.16 -38.76 14.96
CA LEU A 14 28.24 -37.36 15.39
C LEU A 14 28.49 -36.42 14.21
N THR A 15 29.43 -36.74 13.31
CA THR A 15 29.71 -35.90 12.13
C THR A 15 28.50 -35.79 11.21
N LYS A 16 27.81 -36.92 10.95
CA LYS A 16 26.57 -36.90 10.15
C LYS A 16 25.47 -36.07 10.80
N ALA A 17 25.34 -36.15 12.12
CA ALA A 17 24.38 -35.33 12.87
C ALA A 17 24.73 -33.83 12.78
N THR A 18 26.01 -33.47 12.93
CA THR A 18 26.45 -32.06 12.80
C THR A 18 26.27 -31.53 11.38
N GLU A 19 26.54 -32.33 10.35
CA GLU A 19 26.31 -31.97 8.95
C GLU A 19 24.81 -31.81 8.63
N ALA A 20 23.95 -32.63 9.24
CA ALA A 20 22.50 -32.50 9.09
C ALA A 20 21.98 -31.21 9.74
N VAL A 21 22.49 -30.85 10.93
CA VAL A 21 22.16 -29.58 11.59
C VAL A 21 22.65 -28.40 10.77
N ALA A 22 23.91 -28.42 10.33
CA ALA A 22 24.48 -27.35 9.51
C ALA A 22 23.69 -27.13 8.20
N ARG A 23 23.24 -28.21 7.54
CA ARG A 23 22.37 -28.12 6.37
C ARG A 23 21.02 -27.48 6.68
N ARG A 24 20.36 -27.90 7.75
CA ARG A 24 19.07 -27.32 8.17
C ARG A 24 19.20 -25.85 8.54
N ASP A 25 20.27 -25.46 9.22
CA ASP A 25 20.52 -24.06 9.55
C ASP A 25 20.82 -23.23 8.30
N ALA A 26 21.60 -23.76 7.35
CA ALA A 26 21.83 -23.09 6.06
C ALA A 26 20.52 -22.89 5.28
N GLU A 27 19.67 -23.92 5.20
CA GLU A 27 18.35 -23.82 4.56
C GLU A 27 17.45 -22.81 5.28
N ARG A 28 17.45 -22.78 6.61
CA ARG A 28 16.69 -21.80 7.40
C ARG A 28 17.15 -20.38 7.11
N ILE A 29 18.46 -20.14 7.14
CA ILE A 29 19.06 -18.82 6.86
C ILE A 29 18.71 -18.36 5.45
N GLU A 30 18.83 -19.22 4.44
CA GLU A 30 18.50 -18.86 3.06
C GLU A 30 16.99 -18.57 2.89
N ARG A 31 16.12 -19.30 3.59
CA ARG A 31 14.70 -19.00 3.61
C ARG A 31 14.40 -17.65 4.26
N GLU A 32 15.02 -17.37 5.40
CA GLU A 32 14.85 -16.10 6.12
C GLU A 32 15.35 -14.92 5.27
N LYS A 33 16.50 -15.05 4.60
CA LYS A 33 17.00 -14.03 3.66
C LYS A 33 16.03 -13.76 2.52
N ARG A 34 15.47 -14.81 1.91
CA ARG A 34 14.48 -14.67 0.83
C ARG A 34 13.22 -13.95 1.32
N LEU A 35 12.71 -14.33 2.49
CA LEU A 35 11.55 -13.65 3.08
C LEU A 35 11.84 -12.19 3.38
N ALA A 36 13.01 -11.87 3.95
CA ALA A 36 13.42 -10.51 4.22
C ALA A 36 13.51 -9.67 2.93
N ALA A 37 14.08 -10.23 1.86
CA ALA A 37 14.14 -9.57 0.55
C ALA A 37 12.74 -9.30 -0.02
N THR A 38 11.85 -10.30 -0.02
CA THR A 38 10.48 -10.14 -0.51
C THR A 38 9.69 -9.12 0.30
N LEU A 39 9.84 -9.10 1.63
CA LEU A 39 9.20 -8.09 2.48
C LEU A 39 9.74 -6.68 2.19
N ALA A 40 11.05 -6.54 2.00
CA ALA A 40 11.66 -5.26 1.65
C ALA A 40 11.13 -4.73 0.31
N GLU A 41 11.03 -5.59 -0.71
CA GLU A 41 10.45 -5.23 -2.01
C GLU A 41 8.97 -4.83 -1.89
N TYR A 42 8.18 -5.59 -1.12
CA TYR A 42 6.77 -5.29 -0.89
C TYR A 42 6.57 -3.91 -0.26
N PHE A 43 7.29 -3.62 0.84
CA PHE A 43 7.15 -2.33 1.51
C PHE A 43 7.72 -1.18 0.69
N HIS A 44 8.74 -1.43 -0.14
CA HIS A 44 9.24 -0.44 -1.08
C HIS A 44 8.18 -0.08 -2.13
N ALA A 45 7.59 -1.08 -2.78
CA ALA A 45 6.54 -0.89 -3.77
C ALA A 45 5.30 -0.21 -3.17
N GLN A 46 4.90 -0.60 -1.95
CA GLN A 46 3.80 0.05 -1.24
C GLN A 46 4.12 1.52 -0.96
N GLY A 47 5.31 1.82 -0.44
CA GLY A 47 5.73 3.20 -0.17
C GLY A 47 5.83 4.05 -1.44
N GLU A 48 6.24 3.47 -2.56
CA GLU A 48 6.25 4.16 -3.86
C GLU A 48 4.82 4.43 -4.36
N ALA A 49 3.92 3.45 -4.25
CA ALA A 49 2.51 3.64 -4.61
C ALA A 49 1.85 4.74 -3.78
N ASP A 50 2.12 4.79 -2.47
CA ASP A 50 1.60 5.83 -1.58
C ASP A 50 2.14 7.22 -1.96
N ARG A 51 3.42 7.33 -2.33
CA ARG A 51 4.01 8.59 -2.83
C ARG A 51 3.39 9.03 -4.15
N ILE A 52 3.19 8.11 -5.09
CA ILE A 52 2.55 8.41 -6.38
C ILE A 52 1.12 8.90 -6.16
N ARG A 53 0.37 8.26 -5.26
CA ARG A 53 -0.98 8.69 -4.90
C ARG A 53 -0.97 10.09 -4.30
N ALA A 54 -0.11 10.34 -3.30
CA ALA A 54 0.01 11.65 -2.68
C ALA A 54 0.38 12.75 -3.68
N ALA A 55 1.32 12.47 -4.59
CA ALA A 55 1.70 13.42 -5.65
C ALA A 55 0.56 13.67 -6.65
N ALA A 56 -0.21 12.63 -7.00
CA ALA A 56 -1.38 12.77 -7.85
C ALA A 56 -2.48 13.60 -7.18
N ASP A 57 -2.74 13.38 -5.90
CA ASP A 57 -3.71 14.14 -5.11
C ASP A 57 -3.28 15.63 -5.00
N GLU A 58 -1.99 15.88 -4.74
CA GLU A 58 -1.44 17.24 -4.71
C GLU A 58 -1.57 17.94 -6.07
N ALA A 59 -1.29 17.23 -7.16
CA ALA A 59 -1.44 17.76 -8.52
C ALA A 59 -2.92 17.99 -8.91
N ALA A 60 -3.85 17.19 -8.38
CA ALA A 60 -5.29 17.32 -8.63
C ALA A 60 -5.94 18.43 -7.78
N ALA A 61 -5.40 18.72 -6.59
CA ALA A 61 -6.00 19.67 -5.64
C ALA A 61 -6.37 21.05 -6.22
N PRO A 62 -5.56 21.69 -7.09
CA PRO A 62 -5.94 22.95 -7.72
C PRO A 62 -7.14 22.82 -8.66
N PHE A 63 -7.23 21.71 -9.40
CA PHE A 63 -8.37 21.44 -10.28
C PHE A 63 -9.63 21.17 -9.48
N ASP A 64 -9.52 20.38 -8.40
CA ASP A 64 -10.64 20.13 -7.49
C ASP A 64 -11.14 21.45 -6.87
N ALA A 65 -10.23 22.30 -6.39
CA ALA A 65 -10.58 23.61 -5.85
C ALA A 65 -11.27 24.50 -6.91
N ALA A 66 -10.78 24.52 -8.15
CA ALA A 66 -11.41 25.25 -9.24
C ALA A 66 -12.81 24.71 -9.57
N MET A 67 -13.00 23.39 -9.55
CA MET A 67 -14.31 22.76 -9.76
C MET A 67 -15.29 23.07 -8.64
N CYS A 68 -14.86 23.02 -7.38
CA CYS A 68 -15.67 23.45 -6.24
C CYS A 68 -16.10 24.91 -6.39
N ALA A 69 -15.17 25.80 -6.73
CA ALA A 69 -15.47 27.21 -6.97
C ALA A 69 -16.45 27.42 -8.13
N ALA A 70 -16.31 26.67 -9.22
CA ALA A 70 -17.23 26.73 -10.36
C ALA A 70 -18.64 26.27 -9.99
N ILE A 71 -18.78 25.16 -9.25
CA ILE A 71 -20.07 24.65 -8.78
C ILE A 71 -20.77 25.71 -7.92
N HIS A 72 -20.07 26.29 -6.94
CA HIS A 72 -20.65 27.31 -6.05
C HIS A 72 -20.96 28.60 -6.80
N GLY A 73 -20.10 29.01 -7.74
CA GLY A 73 -20.35 30.17 -8.59
C GLY A 73 -21.62 30.01 -9.42
N LEU A 74 -21.83 28.84 -10.02
CA LEU A 74 -23.05 28.54 -10.77
C LEU A 74 -24.29 28.46 -9.88
N GLU A 75 -24.18 27.86 -8.69
CA GLU A 75 -25.28 27.85 -7.72
C GLU A 75 -25.67 29.28 -7.31
N ALA A 76 -24.70 30.15 -7.03
CA ALA A 76 -24.93 31.54 -6.68
C ALA A 76 -25.58 32.35 -7.81
N LEU A 77 -25.36 31.96 -9.07
CA LEU A 77 -26.04 32.52 -10.24
C LEU A 77 -27.47 31.98 -10.44
N GLY A 78 -27.93 31.07 -9.56
CA GLY A 78 -29.26 30.49 -9.59
C GLY A 78 -29.39 29.30 -10.55
N GLU A 79 -28.29 28.72 -11.02
CA GLU A 79 -28.36 27.55 -11.90
C GLU A 79 -28.95 26.33 -11.22
N THR A 80 -29.67 25.53 -11.99
CA THR A 80 -30.22 24.28 -11.47
C THR A 80 -29.10 23.26 -11.30
N ARG A 81 -29.19 22.36 -10.31
CA ARG A 81 -28.21 21.28 -10.11
C ARG A 81 -27.95 20.44 -11.37
N ARG A 82 -28.98 20.23 -12.19
CA ARG A 82 -28.86 19.54 -13.48
C ARG A 82 -28.14 20.38 -14.53
N GLY A 83 -28.36 21.70 -14.54
CA GLY A 83 -27.60 22.67 -15.34
C GLY A 83 -26.13 22.68 -14.96
N ILE A 84 -25.82 22.78 -13.66
CA ILE A 84 -24.45 22.72 -13.13
C ILE A 84 -23.74 21.43 -13.56
N ALA A 85 -24.39 20.27 -13.39
CA ALA A 85 -23.85 18.98 -13.82
C ALA A 85 -23.55 18.95 -15.33
N SER A 86 -24.43 19.56 -16.14
CA SER A 86 -24.25 19.63 -17.59
C SER A 86 -23.10 20.55 -18.00
N LEU A 87 -22.94 21.69 -17.32
CA LEU A 87 -21.91 22.69 -17.61
C LEU A 87 -20.51 22.30 -17.13
N THR A 88 -20.44 21.65 -15.97
CA THR A 88 -19.18 21.18 -15.38
C THR A 88 -18.76 19.80 -15.89
N GLY A 89 -19.68 19.07 -16.54
CA GLY A 89 -19.47 17.68 -16.95
C GLY A 89 -19.45 16.67 -15.80
N LEU A 90 -19.76 17.11 -14.58
CA LEU A 90 -19.75 16.26 -13.39
C LEU A 90 -21.04 15.44 -13.26
N PRO A 91 -20.96 14.23 -12.67
CA PRO A 91 -22.15 13.47 -12.30
C PRO A 91 -23.04 14.26 -11.34
N LEU A 92 -24.36 14.15 -11.51
CA LEU A 92 -25.32 14.86 -10.66
C LEU A 92 -25.18 14.50 -9.16
N CYS A 93 -24.76 13.27 -8.83
CA CYS A 93 -24.48 12.88 -7.44
C CYS A 93 -23.35 13.71 -6.83
N ARG A 94 -22.25 13.91 -7.57
CA ARG A 94 -21.10 14.72 -7.13
C ARG A 94 -21.48 16.18 -6.91
N VAL A 95 -22.25 16.77 -7.83
CA VAL A 95 -22.75 18.14 -7.65
C VAL A 95 -23.62 18.24 -6.38
N ARG A 96 -24.46 17.24 -6.11
CA ARG A 96 -25.30 17.22 -4.90
C ARG A 96 -24.48 17.09 -3.62
N GLU A 97 -23.48 16.22 -3.62
CA GLU A 97 -22.56 16.05 -2.49
C GLU A 97 -21.85 17.36 -2.17
N GLN A 98 -21.24 17.99 -3.19
CA GLN A 98 -20.47 19.22 -3.01
C GLN A 98 -21.31 20.36 -2.44
N LEU A 99 -22.52 20.54 -2.97
CA LEU A 99 -23.44 21.58 -2.49
C LEU A 99 -23.95 21.28 -1.07
N ALA A 100 -24.15 20.00 -0.72
CA ALA A 100 -24.56 19.60 0.62
C ALA A 100 -23.44 19.83 1.65
N GLU A 101 -22.20 19.51 1.30
CA GLU A 101 -21.02 19.76 2.14
C GLU A 101 -20.82 21.26 2.38
N HIS A 102 -20.96 22.09 1.34
CA HIS A 102 -20.87 23.54 1.47
C HIS A 102 -21.97 24.12 2.36
N ALA A 103 -23.23 23.66 2.20
CA ALA A 103 -24.33 24.08 3.05
C ALA A 103 -24.11 23.71 4.53
N ALA A 104 -23.47 22.56 4.80
CA ALA A 104 -23.10 22.14 6.15
C ALA A 104 -21.98 23.00 6.76
N GLN A 105 -21.00 23.42 5.95
CA GLN A 105 -19.88 24.28 6.38
C GLN A 105 -20.32 25.73 6.63
N GLY A 106 -21.30 26.26 5.90
CA GLY A 106 -21.84 27.60 6.11
C GLY A 106 -22.82 27.75 7.28
N SER A 107 -23.14 26.66 7.98
CA SER A 107 -24.06 26.64 9.14
C SER A 107 -23.34 26.51 10.48
N GLN A 108 -21.99 26.58 10.50
CA GLN A 108 -21.14 26.64 11.69
C GLN A 108 -20.61 28.06 11.90
#